data_AF-A0A815U2W3-F1
#
_entry.id   AF-A0A815U2W3-F1
#
_cell.length_a   1.000
_cell.length_b   1.000
_cell.length_c   1.000
_cell.angle_alpha   90.00
_cell.angle_beta   90.00
_cell.angle_gamma   90.00
#
_symmetry.space_group_name_H-M   'P 1'
#
loop_
_entity.id
_entity.type
_entity.pdbx_description
1 polymer ?
#
loop_
_entity_poly.entity_id
_entity_poly.type
_entity_poly.pdbx_seq_one_letter_code
_entity_poly.pdbx_strand_id
1 'polypeptide(L)'
;LDGYVQQESKEVYFGRYRDEKYHIPLSSTDFIRDERVAIKCKWSIRRLLGYMVSMSGFQVFLQQHPESTILDDLQSEIFKCLNVDNDEHELDLSFDIFLLMNRKNE
;
A
#
# COMPACT_ATOMS: atom_id res chain seq x y z
N LEU A 1 -12.94 15.83 -6.99
CA LEU A 1 -12.84 14.60 -6.17
C LEU A 1 -13.48 14.90 -4.81
N ASP A 2 -14.78 15.23 -4.83
CA ASP A 2 -15.53 15.46 -3.58
C ASP A 2 -15.99 14.10 -3.06
N GLY A 3 -15.55 13.73 -1.86
CA GLY A 3 -15.94 12.49 -1.18
C GLY A 3 -14.87 11.41 -1.05
N TYR A 4 -13.70 11.56 -1.69
CA TYR A 4 -12.57 10.67 -1.41
C TYR A 4 -11.90 11.10 -0.10
N VAL A 5 -12.19 10.40 1.00
CA VAL A 5 -11.45 10.55 2.24
C VAL A 5 -10.08 9.90 2.04
N GLN A 6 -9.07 10.74 1.81
CA GLN A 6 -7.68 10.31 1.83
C GLN A 6 -7.40 9.64 3.18
N GLN A 7 -7.23 8.32 3.20
CA GLN A 7 -6.76 7.64 4.41
C GLN A 7 -5.34 8.14 4.68
N GLU A 8 -5.19 8.83 5.80
CA GLU A 8 -3.93 9.45 6.19
C GLU A 8 -2.80 8.43 6.31
N SER A 9 -1.61 8.91 5.95
CA SER A 9 -0.26 8.35 6.07
C SER A 9 -0.04 7.34 7.21
N LYS A 10 0.90 6.41 6.99
CA LYS A 10 1.40 5.36 7.92
C LYS A 10 1.68 5.83 9.36
N GLU A 11 1.93 7.12 9.59
CA GLU A 11 2.10 7.66 10.96
C GLU A 11 0.82 7.56 11.80
N VAL A 12 -0.36 7.63 11.17
CA VAL A 12 -1.65 7.47 11.84
C VAL A 12 -1.88 6.02 12.31
N TYR A 13 -1.29 5.03 11.63
CA TYR A 13 -1.35 3.63 12.09
C TYR A 13 -0.61 3.45 13.42
N PHE A 14 0.60 4.00 13.56
CA PHE A 14 1.35 3.93 14.81
C PHE A 14 0.66 4.66 15.98
N GLY A 15 0.08 5.83 15.71
CA GLY A 15 -0.70 6.57 16.72
C GLY A 15 -1.97 5.83 17.15
N ARG A 16 -2.66 5.17 16.21
CA ARG A 16 -3.89 4.42 16.48
C ARG A 16 -3.69 3.16 17.30
N TYR A 17 -2.54 2.48 17.23
CA TYR A 17 -2.33 1.31 18.11
C TYR A 17 -2.06 1.66 19.58
N ARG A 18 -1.93 2.95 19.91
CA ARG A 18 -1.94 3.47 21.28
C ARG A 18 -3.32 4.00 21.71
N ASP A 19 -4.28 4.08 20.80
CA ASP A 19 -5.66 4.50 21.07
C ASP A 19 -6.36 3.43 21.92
N GLU A 20 -6.97 3.85 23.03
CA GLU A 20 -7.65 2.96 23.98
C GLU A 20 -8.69 2.08 23.27
N LYS A 21 -9.31 2.52 22.17
CA LYS A 21 -10.34 1.71 21.50
C LYS A 21 -9.83 0.41 20.89
N TYR A 22 -8.53 0.28 20.60
CA TYR A 22 -7.95 -0.93 19.99
C TYR A 22 -7.32 -1.87 21.01
N HIS A 23 -7.12 -1.44 22.25
CA HIS A 23 -6.76 -2.25 23.44
C HIS A 23 -5.88 -3.47 23.13
N ILE A 24 -4.80 -3.32 22.35
CA ILE A 24 -3.96 -4.46 21.99
C ILE A 24 -3.16 -4.85 23.24
N PRO A 25 -3.40 -6.04 23.83
CA PRO A 25 -2.71 -6.47 25.03
C PRO A 25 -1.33 -7.00 24.62
N LEU A 26 -0.41 -6.10 24.30
CA LEU A 26 0.99 -6.44 24.09
C LEU A 26 1.55 -6.87 25.44
N SER A 27 2.04 -8.11 25.53
CA SER A 27 2.49 -8.72 26.79
C SER A 27 3.74 -8.06 27.38
N SER A 28 4.39 -7.17 26.63
CA SER A 28 5.44 -6.26 27.11
C SER A 28 5.18 -4.84 26.58
N THR A 29 4.90 -3.90 27.48
CA THR A 29 4.78 -2.45 27.21
C THR A 29 6.14 -1.78 26.97
N ASP A 30 7.24 -2.50 27.20
CA ASP A 30 8.53 -1.86 27.46
C ASP A 30 9.33 -1.54 26.20
N PHE A 31 8.98 -2.12 25.05
CA PHE A 31 9.52 -1.70 23.76
C PHE A 31 8.63 -2.14 22.60
N ILE A 32 8.25 -1.20 21.73
CA ILE A 32 7.81 -1.52 20.37
C ILE A 32 9.07 -1.56 19.51
N ARG A 33 9.41 -2.73 18.98
CA ARG A 33 10.56 -2.87 18.07
C ARG A 33 10.21 -2.19 16.74
N ASP A 34 10.87 -1.07 16.41
CA ASP A 34 10.77 -0.46 15.07
C ASP A 34 11.60 -1.29 14.09
N GLU A 35 11.02 -2.37 13.57
CA GLU A 35 11.56 -3.09 12.43
C GLU A 35 10.89 -2.58 11.16
N ARG A 36 11.44 -1.52 10.56
CA ARG A 36 11.06 -1.10 9.22
C ARG A 36 11.50 -2.17 8.23
N VAL A 37 10.60 -3.11 7.96
CA VAL A 37 10.81 -4.18 6.98
C VAL A 37 10.08 -3.80 5.71
N ALA A 38 10.71 -4.06 4.56
CA ALA A 38 10.06 -3.90 3.27
C ALA A 38 10.36 -5.10 2.37
N ILE A 39 9.36 -5.52 1.59
CA ILE A 39 9.54 -6.44 0.47
C ILE A 39 10.13 -5.63 -0.67
N LYS A 40 11.32 -6.00 -1.11
CA LYS A 40 11.94 -5.43 -2.31
C LYS A 40 11.79 -6.40 -3.46
N CYS A 41 11.36 -5.92 -4.62
CA CYS A 41 11.21 -6.76 -5.81
C CYS A 41 11.38 -5.94 -7.08
N LYS A 42 11.78 -6.62 -8.16
CA LYS A 42 11.78 -6.07 -9.52
C LYS A 42 10.57 -6.53 -10.28
N TRP A 43 9.70 -5.61 -10.68
CA TRP A 43 8.51 -5.90 -11.48
C TRP A 43 8.50 -5.06 -12.74
N SER A 44 8.05 -5.63 -13.85
CA SER A 44 7.73 -4.84 -15.03
C SER A 44 6.54 -3.91 -14.75
N ILE A 45 6.44 -2.82 -15.52
CA ILE A 45 5.28 -1.90 -15.45
C ILE A 45 3.97 -2.68 -15.64
N ARG A 46 3.93 -3.63 -16.58
CA ARG A 46 2.78 -4.53 -16.79
C ARG A 46 2.37 -5.25 -15.50
N ARG A 47 3.34 -5.83 -14.79
CA ARG A 47 3.08 -6.57 -13.55
C ARG A 47 2.60 -5.65 -12.43
N LEU A 48 3.16 -4.45 -12.33
CA LEU A 48 2.69 -3.44 -11.38
C LEU A 48 1.23 -3.07 -11.65
N LEU A 49 0.86 -2.78 -12.90
CA LEU A 49 -0.52 -2.44 -13.26
C LEU A 49 -1.48 -3.61 -12.98
N GLY A 50 -1.08 -4.84 -13.29
CA GLY A 50 -1.85 -6.04 -12.93
C GLY A 50 -2.06 -6.19 -11.42
N TYR A 51 -1.05 -5.85 -10.61
CA TYR A 51 -1.20 -5.81 -9.16
C TYR A 51 -2.20 -4.72 -8.71
N MET A 52 -2.16 -3.52 -9.30
CA MET A 52 -3.10 -2.44 -8.97
C MET A 52 -4.56 -2.84 -9.23
N VAL A 53 -4.82 -3.58 -10.32
CA VAL A 53 -6.17 -4.11 -10.64
C VAL A 53 -6.66 -5.10 -9.57
N SER A 54 -5.77 -5.81 -8.89
CA SER A 54 -6.13 -6.73 -7.81
C SER A 54 -6.51 -6.05 -6.49
N MET A 55 -6.24 -4.74 -6.35
CA MET A 55 -6.53 -4.02 -5.12
C MET A 55 -8.05 -3.83 -4.93
N SER A 56 -8.56 -4.24 -3.77
CA SER A 56 -10.00 -4.14 -3.47
C SER A 56 -10.54 -2.71 -3.58
N GLY A 57 -9.79 -1.71 -3.13
CA GLY A 57 -10.18 -0.31 -3.25
C GLY A 57 -10.32 0.15 -4.71
N PHE A 58 -9.45 -0.36 -5.59
CA PHE A 58 -9.53 -0.09 -7.03
C PHE A 58 -10.75 -0.75 -7.67
N GLN A 59 -11.05 -2.00 -7.28
CA GLN A 59 -12.25 -2.70 -7.76
C GLN A 59 -13.54 -2.00 -7.34
N VAL A 60 -13.61 -1.54 -6.08
CA VAL A 60 -14.76 -0.75 -5.59
C VAL A 60 -14.89 0.57 -6.34
N PHE A 61 -13.76 1.24 -6.61
CA PHE A 61 -13.75 2.46 -7.41
C PHE A 61 -14.31 2.22 -8.83
N LEU A 62 -13.87 1.15 -9.52
CA LEU A 62 -14.37 0.82 -10.85
C LEU A 62 -15.85 0.42 -10.86
N GLN A 63 -16.38 -0.18 -9.79
CA GLN A 63 -17.82 -0.42 -9.67
C GLN A 63 -18.63 0.88 -9.66
N GLN A 64 -18.08 1.96 -9.09
CA GLN A 64 -18.71 3.28 -9.05
C GLN A 64 -18.42 4.09 -10.33
N HIS A 65 -17.31 3.79 -11.00
CA HIS A 65 -16.80 4.51 -12.17
C HIS A 65 -16.35 3.53 -13.28
N PRO A 66 -17.27 2.81 -13.94
CA PRO A 66 -16.93 1.74 -14.88
C PRO A 66 -16.19 2.22 -16.14
N GLU A 67 -16.39 3.48 -16.53
CA GLU A 67 -15.76 4.12 -17.69
C GLU A 67 -14.43 4.82 -17.33
N SER A 68 -13.87 4.58 -16.14
CA SER A 68 -12.66 5.28 -15.71
C SER A 68 -11.42 4.83 -16.48
N THR A 69 -10.66 5.80 -17.01
CA THR A 69 -9.38 5.62 -17.69
C THR A 69 -8.17 5.67 -16.76
N ILE A 70 -8.38 5.73 -15.44
CA ILE A 70 -7.34 6.04 -14.45
C ILE A 70 -6.12 5.11 -14.53
N LEU A 71 -6.29 3.85 -14.94
CA LEU A 71 -5.19 2.90 -15.09
C LEU A 71 -4.36 3.18 -16.34
N ASP A 72 -5.01 3.54 -17.44
CA ASP A 72 -4.34 3.93 -18.69
C ASP A 72 -3.62 5.27 -18.53
N ASP A 73 -4.22 6.20 -17.80
CA ASP A 73 -3.62 7.48 -17.42
C ASP A 73 -2.37 7.25 -16.54
N LEU A 74 -2.46 6.33 -15.57
CA LEU A 74 -1.33 5.94 -14.72
C LEU A 74 -0.21 5.32 -15.55
N GLN A 75 -0.52 4.40 -16.46
CA GLN A 75 0.48 3.79 -17.35
C GLN A 75 1.21 4.86 -18.19
N SER A 76 0.44 5.78 -18.78
CA SER A 76 0.98 6.86 -19.62
C SER A 76 1.91 7.78 -18.83
N GLU A 77 1.54 8.13 -17.59
CA GLU A 77 2.38 8.96 -16.73
C GLU A 77 3.64 8.20 -16.25
N ILE A 78 3.56 6.89 -15.99
CA ILE A 78 4.76 6.07 -15.69
C ILE A 78 5.72 6.09 -16.89
N PHE A 79 5.21 5.84 -18.10
CA PHE A 79 6.01 5.84 -19.33
C PHE A 79 6.74 7.17 -19.53
N LYS A 80 6.01 8.27 -19.34
CA LYS A 80 6.55 9.63 -19.42
C LYS A 80 7.58 9.94 -18.34
N CYS A 81 7.33 9.55 -17.09
CA CYS A 81 8.25 9.80 -15.97
C CYS A 81 9.57 9.04 -16.12
N LEU A 82 9.51 7.82 -16.66
CA LEU A 82 10.68 6.96 -16.84
C LEU A 82 11.33 7.11 -18.22
N ASN A 83 10.70 7.88 -19.12
CA ASN A 83 11.10 8.02 -20.51
C ASN A 83 11.23 6.65 -21.22
N VAL A 84 10.19 5.83 -21.09
CA VAL A 84 10.08 4.49 -21.70
C VAL A 84 8.81 4.41 -22.53
N ASP A 85 8.79 3.48 -23.48
CA ASP A 85 7.71 3.32 -24.47
C ASP A 85 7.01 1.95 -24.39
N ASN A 86 7.43 1.08 -23.46
CA ASN A 86 6.91 -0.26 -23.31
C ASN A 86 6.69 -0.64 -21.84
N ASP A 87 5.79 -1.59 -21.62
CA ASP A 87 5.36 -2.04 -20.30
C ASP A 87 6.24 -3.16 -19.70
N GLU A 88 7.29 -3.59 -20.41
CA GLU A 88 8.24 -4.61 -19.95
C GLU A 88 9.41 -4.02 -19.15
N HIS A 89 9.56 -2.69 -19.12
CA HIS A 89 10.58 -2.02 -18.33
C HIS A 89 10.44 -2.39 -16.84
N GLU A 90 11.54 -2.84 -16.23
CA GLU A 90 11.58 -3.25 -14.82
C GLU A 90 11.73 -2.07 -13.87
N LEU A 91 10.96 -2.10 -12.80
CA LEU A 91 10.97 -1.14 -11.71
C LEU A 91 11.50 -1.81 -10.44
N ASP A 92 12.39 -1.13 -9.73
CA ASP A 92 12.76 -1.49 -8.36
C ASP A 92 11.68 -0.98 -7.40
N LEU A 93 10.86 -1.91 -6.89
CA LEU A 93 9.74 -1.61 -6.00
C LEU A 93 10.05 -2.02 -4.56
N SER A 94 9.48 -1.26 -3.62
CA SER A 94 9.56 -1.53 -2.19
C SER A 94 8.17 -1.43 -1.57
N PHE A 95 7.71 -2.50 -0.93
CA PHE A 95 6.45 -2.55 -0.20
C PHE A 95 6.74 -2.65 1.29
N ASP A 96 6.43 -1.59 2.03
CA ASP A 96 6.66 -1.59 3.48
C ASP A 96 5.69 -2.55 4.17
N ILE A 97 6.25 -3.35 5.07
CA ILE A 97 5.52 -4.26 5.92
C ILE A 97 5.43 -3.65 7.31
N PHE A 98 4.25 -3.78 7.91
CA PHE A 98 4.07 -3.57 9.33
C PHE A 98 3.70 -4.90 9.99
N LEU A 99 4.48 -5.30 11.00
CA LEU A 99 4.28 -6.55 11.73
C LEU A 99 3.91 -6.26 13.19
N LEU A 100 2.76 -6.79 13.61
CA LEU A 100 2.39 -6.88 15.03
C LEU A 100 2.59 -8.32 15.47
N MET A 101 3.52 -8.53 16.39
CA MET A 101 3.80 -9.85 16.97
C MET A 101 3.63 -9.77 18.48
N ASN A 102 2.96 -10.76 19.06
CA ASN A 102 2.82 -10.88 20.50
C ASN A 102 3.22 -12.29 20.93
N ARG A 103 3.92 -12.41 22.06
CA ARG A 103 4.19 -13.72 22.66
C ARG A 103 2.99 -14.11 23.51
N LYS A 104 2.44 -15.30 23.24
CA LYS A 104 1.45 -15.91 24.13
C LYS A 104 2.16 -16.31 25.43
N ASN A 105 1.65 -15.79 26.55
CA ASN A 105 2.09 -16.24 27.88
C ASN A 105 1.52 -17.65 28.12
N GLU A 106 2.35 -18.54 28.65
CA GLU A 106 1.93 -19.88 29.11
C GLU A 106 1.07 -19.80 30.37
#